data_AF-A0A3L7A1W1-F1
#
_entry.id   AF-A0A3L7A1W1-F1
#
_cell.length_a   1.000
_cell.length_b   1.000
_cell.length_c   1.000
_cell.angle_alpha   90.00
_cell.angle_beta   90.00
_cell.angle_gamma   90.00
#
_symmetry.space_group_name_H-M   'P 1'
#
loop_
_entity.id
_entity.type
_entity.pdbx_description
1 polymer ?
#
loop_
_entity_poly.entity_id
_entity_poly.type
_entity_poly.pdbx_seq_one_letter_code
_entity_poly.pdbx_strand_id
1 'polypeptide(L)' 'IQVIKVVRELTSLGLGEAKAVVDGAPKAVLEGANKEAAEKAKAALEEAGATVTVK' A
#
# COMPACT_ATOMS: atom_id res chain seq x y z
N ILE A 1 2.01 11.73 3.18
CA ILE A 1 3.16 11.41 2.29
C ILE A 1 3.80 10.05 2.60
N GLN A 2 3.91 9.64 3.87
CA GLN A 2 4.46 8.31 4.22
C GLN A 2 3.73 7.17 3.50
N VAL A 3 2.39 7.18 3.47
CA VAL A 3 1.60 6.17 2.74
C VAL A 3 2.02 6.05 1.28
N ILE A 4 2.18 7.16 0.57
CA ILE A 4 2.59 7.17 -0.84
C ILE A 4 4.00 6.56 -0.99
N LYS A 5 4.93 6.83 -0.05
CA LYS A 5 6.26 6.20 -0.08
C LYS A 5 6.16 4.68 0.07
N VAL A 6 5.40 4.20 1.06
CA VAL A 6 5.24 2.77 1.32
C VAL A 6 4.54 2.09 0.14
N VAL A 7 3.47 2.68 -0.41
CA VAL A 7 2.80 2.17 -1.63
C VAL A 7 3.80 2.08 -2.78
N ARG A 8 4.66 3.07 -3.00
CA ARG A 8 5.69 3.01 -4.05
C ARG A 8 6.72 1.93 -3.81
N GLU A 9 7.16 1.69 -2.58
CA GLU A 9 8.10 0.61 -2.26
C GLU A 9 7.46 -0.76 -2.46
N LEU A 10 6.18 -0.89 -2.12
CA LEU A 10 5.41 -2.12 -2.23
C LEU A 10 5.00 -2.46 -3.68
N THR A 11 4.69 -1.44 -4.49
CA THR A 11 4.15 -1.61 -5.86
C THR A 11 5.13 -1.25 -6.96
N SER A 12 6.25 -0.61 -6.63
CA SER A 12 7.18 0.00 -7.58
C SER A 12 6.55 1.04 -8.53
N LEU A 13 5.38 1.59 -8.19
CA LEU A 13 4.69 2.60 -9.00
C LEU A 13 5.36 3.99 -8.95
N GLY A 14 5.12 4.80 -9.99
CA GLY A 14 5.54 6.19 -10.02
C GLY A 14 4.85 7.06 -8.97
N LEU A 15 5.37 8.27 -8.73
CA LEU A 15 4.79 9.20 -7.73
C LEU A 15 3.32 9.54 -8.03
N GLY A 16 2.98 9.73 -9.30
CA GLY A 16 1.61 10.01 -9.75
C GLY A 16 0.67 8.80 -9.62
N GLU A 17 1.15 7.61 -9.97
CA GLU A 17 0.37 6.37 -9.90
C GLU A 17 0.11 5.97 -8.44
N ALA A 18 1.13 6.02 -7.58
CA ALA A 18 0.97 5.74 -6.16
C ALA A 18 0.03 6.75 -5.49
N LYS A 19 0.07 8.02 -5.91
CA LYS A 19 -0.91 9.01 -5.48
C LYS A 19 -2.33 8.63 -5.93
N ALA A 20 -2.52 8.25 -7.19
CA ALA A 20 -3.81 7.80 -7.72
C ALA A 20 -4.33 6.48 -7.12
N VAL A 21 -3.46 5.64 -6.57
CA VAL A 21 -3.82 4.42 -5.82
C VAL A 21 -4.30 4.80 -4.41
N VAL A 22 -3.58 5.69 -3.72
CA VAL A 22 -3.94 6.15 -2.36
C VAL A 22 -5.19 7.04 -2.38
N ASP A 23 -5.30 7.99 -3.30
CA ASP A 23 -6.48 8.85 -3.48
C ASP A 23 -7.68 8.06 -4.07
N GLY A 24 -7.42 6.95 -4.77
CA GLY A 24 -8.43 6.12 -5.42
C GLY A 24 -8.93 4.95 -4.59
N ALA A 25 -8.75 4.96 -3.26
CA ALA A 25 -9.18 3.89 -2.38
C ALA A 25 -10.71 3.67 -2.44
N PRO A 26 -11.21 2.41 -2.42
CA PRO A 26 -10.46 1.18 -2.22
C PRO A 26 -9.85 0.60 -3.52
N LYS A 27 -8.52 0.51 -3.58
CA LYS A 27 -7.74 -0.14 -4.65
C LYS A 27 -6.78 -1.15 -4.06
N ALA A 28 -6.50 -2.23 -4.79
CA ALA A 28 -5.52 -3.22 -4.38
C ALA A 28 -4.11 -2.64 -4.52
N VAL A 29 -3.33 -2.71 -3.42
CA VAL A 29 -1.93 -2.28 -3.38
C VAL A 29 -1.01 -3.48 -3.53
N LEU A 30 -1.37 -4.65 -3.01
CA LEU A 30 -0.67 -5.92 -3.25
C LEU A 30 -1.71 -7.00 -3.55
N GLU A 31 -1.53 -7.71 -4.66
CA GLU A 31 -2.34 -8.89 -5.01
C GLU A 31 -1.44 -10.13 -5.04
N GLY A 32 -1.90 -11.25 -4.48
CA GLY A 32 -1.14 -12.50 -4.44
C GLY A 32 0.04 -12.52 -3.44
N ALA A 33 0.09 -11.55 -2.52
CA ALA A 33 1.05 -11.55 -1.43
C ALA A 33 0.84 -12.78 -0.53
N ASN A 34 1.93 -13.42 -0.11
CA ASN A 34 1.83 -14.41 0.97
C ASN A 34 1.42 -13.71 2.29
N LYS A 35 0.91 -14.47 3.26
CA LYS A 35 0.46 -13.91 4.55
C LYS A 35 1.50 -13.01 5.20
N GLU A 36 2.78 -13.40 5.20
CA GLU A 36 3.86 -12.58 5.76
C GLU A 36 4.05 -11.24 5.03
N ALA A 37 4.03 -11.23 3.70
CA ALA A 37 4.16 -10.00 2.92
C ALA A 37 2.92 -9.12 3.09
N ALA A 38 1.72 -9.71 3.16
CA ALA A 38 0.48 -8.98 3.41
C ALA A 38 0.48 -8.32 4.80
N GLU A 39 0.92 -9.03 5.84
CA GLU A 39 1.00 -8.48 7.20
C GLU A 39 2.09 -7.41 7.32
N LYS A 40 3.26 -7.60 6.68
CA LYS A 40 4.31 -6.56 6.63
C LYS A 40 3.85 -5.31 5.89
N ALA A 41 3.19 -5.48 4.74
CA ALA A 41 2.63 -4.37 3.97
C ALA A 41 1.55 -3.63 4.76
N LYS A 42 0.66 -4.38 5.43
CA LYS A 42 -0.38 -3.83 6.30
C LYS A 42 0.23 -3.01 7.44
N ALA A 43 1.19 -3.57 8.17
CA ALA A 43 1.86 -2.89 9.27
C ALA A 43 2.55 -1.60 8.80
N ALA A 44 3.33 -1.66 7.71
CA ALA A 44 4.03 -0.50 7.18
C ALA A 44 3.07 0.61 6.71
N LEU A 45 1.93 0.23 6.13
CA LEU A 45 0.90 1.17 5.69
C LEU A 45 0.11 1.76 6.87
N GLU A 46 -0.21 0.96 7.90
CA GLU A 46 -0.87 1.42 9.14
C GLU A 46 0.04 2.36 9.95
N GLU A 47 1.33 2.05 10.10
CA GLU A 47 2.33 2.94 10.71
C GLU A 47 2.48 4.25 9.93
N ALA A 48 2.31 4.20 8.61
CA ALA A 48 2.30 5.37 7.74
C ALA A 48 0.99 6.18 7.79
N GLY A 49 -0.02 5.70 8.51
CA GLY A 49 -1.33 6.35 8.67
C GLY A 49 -2.39 5.97 7.63
N ALA A 50 -2.23 4.86 6.92
CA ALA A 50 -3.23 4.31 6.00
C ALA A 50 -3.96 3.10 6.59
N THR A 51 -5.23 2.96 6.25
CA THR A 51 -6.02 1.78 6.62
C THR A 51 -5.90 0.72 5.52
N VAL A 52 -5.41 -0.47 5.87
CA VAL A 52 -5.25 -1.58 4.92
C VAL A 52 -6.14 -2.74 5.32
N THR A 53 -6.93 -3.21 4.36
CA THR A 53 -7.73 -4.42 4.50
C THR A 53 -7.05 -5.54 3.70
N VAL A 54 -6.57 -6.56 4.41
CA VAL A 54 -6.09 -7.80 3.80
C VAL A 54 -7.30 -8.72 3.59
N LYS A 55 -7.53 -9.15 2.35
CA LYS A 55 -8.54 -10.16 2.00
C LYS A 55 -7.85 -11.39 1.43
#